data_AF-A0A438E1K2-F1
#
_entry.id   AF-A0A438E1K2-F1
#
_cell.length_a   1.000
_cell.length_b   1.000
_cell.length_c   1.000
_cell.angle_alpha   90.00
_cell.angle_beta   90.00
_cell.angle_gamma   90.00
#
_symmetry.space_group_name_H-M   'P 1'
#
loop_
_entity.id
_entity.type
_entity.pdbx_description
1 polymer ?
#
loop_
_entity_poly.entity_id
_entity_poly.type
_entity_poly.pdbx_seq_one_letter_code
_entity_poly.pdbx_strand_id
1 'polypeptide(L)' 'MRDKLDKKAEAGIFIGYSSISKAYRIYFPENNKVIVSRDVKFFESESWSWENDKKLEFQEENANIDDEPCRPSILSL' A
#
# COMPACT_ATOMS: atom_id res chain seq x y z
N MET A 1 28.25 18.06 7.59
CA MET A 1 27.27 17.78 6.52
C MET A 1 26.05 17.12 7.17
N ARG A 2 24.83 17.60 6.93
CA ARG A 2 23.61 17.11 7.59
C ARG A 2 22.96 16.00 6.74
N ASP A 3 23.49 14.79 6.85
CA ASP A 3 22.89 13.54 6.34
C ASP A 3 21.76 13.06 7.27
N LYS A 4 20.71 13.87 7.45
CA LYS A 4 19.58 13.53 8.34
C LYS A 4 18.24 13.34 7.63
N LEU A 5 18.18 13.52 6.31
CA LEU A 5 16.91 13.45 5.56
C LEU A 5 16.77 12.21 4.66
N ASP A 6 17.86 11.53 4.29
CA ASP A 6 17.78 10.37 3.38
C ASP A 6 17.26 9.07 4.01
N LYS A 7 17.25 8.96 5.35
CA LYS A 7 16.80 7.71 6.02
C LYS A 7 15.28 7.52 6.04
N LYS A 8 14.48 8.42 5.47
CA LYS A 8 13.00 8.38 5.52
C LYS A 8 12.31 8.53 4.17
N ALA A 9 13.05 8.56 3.06
CA ALA A 9 12.44 8.63 1.74
C ALA A 9 11.94 7.23 1.33
N GLU A 10 10.67 7.16 0.93
CA GLU A 10 10.02 5.94 0.46
C GLU A 10 9.65 6.13 -1.02
N ALA A 11 9.92 5.12 -1.84
CA ALA A 11 9.61 5.16 -3.26
C ALA A 11 8.12 4.86 -3.48
N GLY A 12 7.45 5.67 -4.29
CA GLY A 12 6.03 5.51 -4.57
C GLY A 12 5.68 5.97 -5.98
N ILE A 13 4.45 5.68 -6.38
CA ILE A 13 3.97 5.87 -7.74
C ILE A 13 3.32 7.25 -7.86
N PHE A 14 3.79 8.08 -8.78
CA PHE A 14 3.15 9.35 -9.06
C PHE A 14 1.80 9.14 -9.76
N ILE A 15 0.71 9.66 -9.17
CA ILE A 15 -0.66 9.50 -9.69
C ILE A 15 -1.37 10.82 -10.01
N GLY A 16 -0.73 11.98 -9.78
CA GLY A 16 -1.26 13.28 -10.18
C GLY A 16 -0.93 14.43 -9.24
N TYR A 17 -1.54 15.58 -9.48
CA TYR A 17 -1.30 16.81 -8.72
C TYR A 17 -2.58 17.30 -8.03
N SER A 18 -2.43 17.79 -6.79
CA SER A 18 -3.52 18.40 -6.02
C SER A 18 -3.41 19.92 -6.09
N SER A 19 -4.34 20.56 -6.80
CA SER A 19 -4.37 22.02 -6.91
C SER A 19 -4.66 22.72 -5.58
N ILE A 20 -5.41 22.07 -4.68
CA ILE A 20 -5.79 22.61 -3.36
C ILE A 20 -4.55 22.76 -2.47
N SER A 21 -3.73 21.71 -2.39
CA SER A 21 -2.53 21.67 -1.54
C SER A 21 -1.27 22.15 -2.26
N LYS A 22 -1.34 22.33 -3.58
CA LYS A 22 -0.21 22.64 -4.46
C LYS A 22 0.93 21.63 -4.28
N ALA A 23 0.58 20.35 -4.41
CA ALA A 23 1.47 19.23 -4.08
C ALA A 23 1.14 17.99 -4.93
N TYR A 24 2.07 17.05 -4.98
CA TYR A 24 1.94 15.82 -5.76
C TYR A 24 1.24 14.74 -4.95
N ARG A 25 0.46 13.91 -5.65
CA ARG A 25 -0.21 12.71 -5.12
C ARG A 25 0.65 11.49 -5.45
N ILE A 26 1.03 10.76 -4.41
CA ILE A 26 1.87 9.56 -4.51
C ILE A 26 1.10 8.39 -3.93
N TYR A 27 1.06 7.27 -4.66
CA TYR A 27 0.46 6.01 -4.23
C TYR A 27 1.54 5.02 -3.80
N PHE A 28 1.36 4.42 -2.63
CA PHE A 28 2.19 3.33 -2.12
C PHE A 28 1.38 2.03 -2.16
N PRO A 29 1.71 1.08 -3.06
CA PRO A 29 1.00 -0.18 -3.16
C PRO A 29 1.20 -1.06 -1.92
N GLU A 30 2.37 -0.99 -1.27
CA GLU A 30 2.69 -1.79 -0.08
C GLU A 30 1.70 -1.58 1.07
N ASN A 31 1.18 -0.36 1.23
CA ASN A 31 0.25 -0.01 2.30
C ASN A 31 -1.14 0.42 1.78
N ASN A 32 -1.40 0.28 0.47
CA ASN A 32 -2.62 0.75 -0.19
C ASN A 32 -2.97 2.21 0.17
N LYS A 33 -1.96 3.09 0.23
CA LYS A 33 -2.10 4.46 0.75
C LYS A 33 -1.77 5.49 -0.31
N VAL A 34 -2.55 6.57 -0.33
CA VAL A 34 -2.22 7.78 -1.10
C VAL A 34 -1.79 8.88 -0.14
N ILE A 35 -0.64 9.50 -0.42
CA ILE A 35 -0.18 10.70 0.27
C ILE A 35 -0.16 11.90 -0.67
N VAL A 36 -0.08 13.09 -0.06
CA VAL A 36 0.10 14.35 -0.77
C VAL A 36 1.35 15.02 -0.21
N SER A 37 2.37 15.24 -1.05
CA SER A 37 3.66 15.82 -0.64
C SER A 37 4.22 16.78 -1.68
N ARG A 38 4.94 17.82 -1.21
CA ARG A 38 5.68 18.76 -2.07
C ARG A 38 7.13 18.32 -2.27
N ASP A 39 7.71 17.71 -1.24
CA ASP A 39 9.09 17.22 -1.24
C ASP A 39 9.12 15.82 -1.85
N VAL A 40 9.25 15.78 -3.17
CA VAL A 40 9.38 14.53 -3.95
C VAL A 40 10.55 14.66 -4.93
N LYS A 41 11.20 13.52 -5.19
CA LYS A 41 12.20 13.40 -6.24
C LYS A 41 11.67 12.45 -7.30
N PHE A 42 11.63 12.91 -8.55
CA PHE A 42 11.19 12.10 -9.68
C PHE A 42 12.38 11.35 -10.28
N PHE A 43 12.17 10.06 -10.54
CA PHE A 43 13.10 9.23 -11.29
C PHE A 43 12.56 9.09 -12.72
N GLU A 44 12.74 10.12 -13.55
CA GLU A 44 12.17 10.19 -14.91
C GLU A 44 12.71 9.11 -15.85
N SER A 45 13.84 8.48 -15.50
CA SER A 45 14.42 7.35 -16.23
C SER A 45 13.70 6.02 -15.98
N GLU A 46 12.83 5.95 -14.97
CA GLU A 46 12.18 4.71 -14.52
C GLU A 46 10.65 4.86 -14.60
N SER A 47 9.99 3.82 -15.09
CA SER A 47 8.52 3.75 -15.15
C SER A 47 8.01 2.61 -14.29
N TRP A 48 6.95 2.85 -13.52
CA TRP A 48 6.28 1.78 -12.79
C TRP A 48 5.56 0.83 -13.74
N SER A 49 5.74 -0.48 -13.56
CA SER A 49 4.97 -1.52 -14.26
C SER A 49 3.90 -2.11 -13.34
N TRP A 50 2.64 -1.98 -13.76
CA TRP A 50 1.48 -2.54 -13.05
C TRP A 50 1.32 -4.05 -13.21
N GLU A 51 2.13 -4.69 -14.05
CA GLU A 51 2.00 -6.12 -14.34
C GLU A 51 2.48 -7.02 -13.19
N ASN A 52 3.18 -6.45 -12.20
CA ASN A 52 3.75 -7.17 -11.06
C ASN A 52 2.82 -7.27 -9.82
N ASP A 53 1.65 -6.63 -9.83
CA ASP A 53 0.72 -6.56 -8.68
C ASP A 53 -0.02 -7.88 -8.37
N LYS A 54 0.21 -8.96 -9.13
CA LYS A 54 -0.42 -10.28 -8.86
C LYS A 54 0.24 -11.09 -7.74
N LYS A 55 1.24 -10.54 -7.03
CA LYS A 55 1.96 -11.27 -5.98
C LYS A 55 1.94 -10.58 -4.62
N LEU A 56 0.82 -9.95 -4.27
CA LEU A 56 0.45 -9.77 -2.87
C LEU A 56 -0.41 -10.98 -2.48
N GLU A 57 0.25 -12.11 -2.24
CA GLU A 57 -0.37 -13.26 -1.59
C GLU A 57 -0.91 -12.80 -0.22
N PHE A 58 -2.21 -12.99 -0.03
CA PHE A 58 -2.83 -13.02 1.28
C PHE A 58 -2.01 -14.00 2.15
N GLN A 59 -1.39 -13.51 3.21
CA GLN A 59 -0.96 -14.41 4.28
C GLN A 59 -2.22 -14.83 5.03
N GLU A 60 -2.89 -15.86 4.52
CA GLU A 60 -3.79 -16.68 5.34
C GLU A 60 -2.91 -17.33 6.41
N GLU A 61 -2.96 -16.76 7.61
CA GLU A 61 -2.55 -17.41 8.83
C GLU A 61 -3.35 -18.71 8.97
N ASN A 62 -2.79 -19.80 8.44
CA ASN A 62 -3.26 -21.16 8.64
C ASN A 62 -3.00 -21.54 10.10
N ALA A 63 -3.84 -21.04 11.01
CA ALA A 63 -4.01 -21.66 12.32
C ALA A 63 -4.72 -23.00 12.10
N ASN A 64 -3.93 -24.08 12.06
CA ASN A 64 -4.44 -25.44 12.17
C ASN A 64 -5.23 -25.55 13.48
N ILE A 65 -6.55 -25.67 13.37
CA ILE A 65 -7.42 -26.18 14.42
C ILE A 65 -8.22 -27.31 13.77
N ASP A 66 -7.64 -28.50 13.79
CA ASP A 66 -8.42 -29.73 13.86
C ASP A 66 -9.36 -29.59 15.06
N ASP A 67 -10.65 -29.36 14.84
CA ASP A 67 -11.76 -30.03 15.54
C ASP A 67 -13.14 -29.55 15.04
N GLU A 68 -13.90 -30.52 14.54
CA GLU A 68 -15.38 -30.65 14.52
C GLU A 68 -16.31 -29.57 13.90
N PRO A 69 -17.21 -29.94 12.94
CA PRO A 69 -18.23 -29.02 12.44
C PRO A 69 -19.42 -28.92 13.42
N CYS A 70 -19.54 -27.83 14.17
CA CYS A 70 -20.76 -27.54 14.94
C CYS A 70 -21.90 -27.12 14.00
N ARG A 71 -22.90 -28.00 13.89
CA ARG A 71 -24.16 -27.88 13.14
C ARG A 71 -24.89 -26.54 13.39
N PRO A 72 -25.63 -26.00 12.38
CA PRO A 72 -26.37 -24.77 12.57
C PRO A 72 -27.57 -25.02 13.49
N SER A 73 -27.63 -24.28 14.59
CA SER A 73 -28.84 -24.19 15.40
C SER A 73 -29.60 -22.93 15.00
N ILE A 74 -30.77 -23.15 14.40
CA ILE A 74 -31.79 -22.15 14.12
C ILE A 74 -32.20 -21.52 15.45
N LEU A 75 -32.10 -20.20 15.58
CA LEU A 75 -32.95 -19.46 16.51
C LEU A 75 -33.52 -18.22 15.83
N SER A 76 -34.85 -18.27 15.77
CA SER A 76 -35.81 -17.26 15.34
C SER A 76 -35.66 -15.91 16.03
N LEU A 77 -35.82 -14.83 15.26
CA LEU A 77 -36.73 -13.74 15.59
C LEU A 77 -37.28 -13.09 14.31
#